data_AF-A0A127ZIH8-F1
#
_entry.id   AF-A0A127ZIH8-F1
#
_cell.length_a   1.000
_cell.length_b   1.000
_cell.length_c   1.000
_cell.angle_alpha   90.00
_cell.angle_beta   90.00
_cell.angle_gamma   90.00
#
_symmetry.space_group_name_H-M   'P 1'
#
loop_
_entity.id
_entity.type
_entity.pdbx_description
1 polymer ?
#
loop_
_entity_poly.entity_id
_entity_poly.type
_entity_poly.pdbx_seq_one_letter_code
_entity_poly.pdbx_strand_id
1 'polypeptide(L)'
;MTDTASTPSTPTPVTAIKSPTITNHILTIPHRQYPHFLTQIIHLSSSTAQQSLFVHCTSISPSQAHSLLPSPSVSPSLETPTEDAELQAALLAAGRTSQPTTLLGNLSSDFALAISPPSPSAFPSSTSIHSSSNISLANSMSKRIALKLSLPQLLLSLDIPPALLPSAGQLQSSANSTALLGLEKAIRDACASTLSPPHT
;
A
#
# COMPACT_ATOMS: atom_id res chain seq x y z
N MET A 1 20.68 -25.04 67.26
CA MET A 1 19.82 -24.00 66.66
C MET A 1 20.57 -23.51 65.44
N THR A 2 20.07 -23.84 64.25
CA THR A 2 20.70 -23.61 62.93
C THR A 2 20.08 -22.38 62.28
N ASP A 3 20.88 -21.34 62.02
CA ASP A 3 20.47 -20.22 61.19
C ASP A 3 20.85 -20.49 59.73
N THR A 4 19.84 -20.71 58.90
CA THR A 4 19.96 -20.84 57.44
C THR A 4 19.82 -19.44 56.84
N ALA A 5 20.95 -18.85 56.44
CA ALA A 5 20.98 -17.57 55.73
C ALA A 5 20.28 -17.70 54.37
N SER A 6 19.23 -16.91 54.19
CA SER A 6 18.44 -16.84 52.95
C SER A 6 19.17 -15.94 51.95
N THR A 7 19.64 -16.51 50.84
CA THR A 7 20.19 -15.75 49.71
C THR A 7 19.09 -14.96 49.00
N PRO A 8 19.27 -13.65 48.73
CA PRO A 8 18.32 -12.87 47.94
C PRO A 8 18.39 -13.29 46.47
N SER A 9 17.25 -13.67 45.91
CA SER A 9 17.07 -13.98 44.49
C SER A 9 17.23 -12.72 43.64
N THR A 10 18.25 -12.70 42.78
CA THR A 10 18.44 -11.66 41.76
C THR A 10 17.22 -11.65 40.83
N PRO A 11 16.53 -10.50 40.63
CA PRO A 11 15.44 -10.42 39.68
C PRO A 11 16.01 -10.59 38.26
N THR A 12 15.52 -11.61 37.55
CA THR A 12 15.74 -11.77 36.12
C THR A 12 15.27 -10.51 35.39
N PRO A 13 16.07 -9.91 34.49
CA PRO A 13 15.63 -8.77 33.70
C PRO A 13 14.46 -9.24 32.81
N VAL A 14 13.28 -8.68 33.05
CA VAL A 14 12.11 -8.90 32.22
C VAL A 14 12.41 -8.24 30.87
N THR A 15 12.70 -9.04 29.85
CA THR A 15 12.93 -8.55 28.49
C THR A 15 11.70 -7.74 28.09
N ALA A 16 11.85 -6.43 27.88
CA ALA A 16 10.76 -5.55 27.49
C ALA A 16 10.12 -6.09 26.19
N ILE A 17 8.90 -6.62 26.30
CA ILE A 17 8.12 -7.10 25.17
C ILE A 17 7.82 -5.88 24.30
N LYS A 18 8.46 -5.76 23.13
CA LYS A 18 8.11 -4.71 22.16
C LYS A 18 6.63 -4.86 21.79
N SER A 19 5.83 -3.82 22.02
CA SER A 19 4.43 -3.84 21.60
C SER A 19 4.35 -3.99 20.07
N PRO A 20 3.33 -4.69 19.54
CA PRO A 20 3.10 -4.71 18.11
C PRO A 20 2.85 -3.28 17.61
N THR A 21 3.42 -2.94 16.45
CA THR A 21 3.29 -1.61 15.84
C THR A 21 2.67 -1.73 14.46
N ILE A 22 1.78 -0.79 14.15
CA ILE A 22 1.14 -0.64 12.84
C ILE A 22 1.58 0.70 12.27
N THR A 23 2.14 0.69 11.07
CA THR A 23 2.57 1.89 10.35
C THR A 23 1.86 1.95 9.00
N ASN A 24 1.49 3.16 8.58
CA ASN A 24 0.75 3.40 7.34
C ASN A 24 1.56 4.36 6.46
N HIS A 25 1.93 3.90 5.27
CA HIS A 25 2.68 4.67 4.29
C HIS A 25 1.81 4.90 3.06
N ILE A 26 1.58 6.16 2.72
CA ILE A 26 0.83 6.55 1.52
C ILE A 26 1.82 7.22 0.57
N LEU A 27 1.92 6.70 -0.65
CA LEU A 27 2.84 7.19 -1.67
C LEU A 27 2.20 7.13 -3.04
N THR A 28 2.71 7.93 -3.97
CA THR A 28 2.29 7.92 -5.37
C THR A 28 3.36 7.24 -6.21
N ILE A 29 2.95 6.26 -7.01
CA ILE A 29 3.78 5.58 -7.99
C ILE A 29 3.51 6.23 -9.35
N PRO A 30 4.50 6.88 -9.98
CA PRO A 30 4.33 7.41 -11.33
C PRO A 30 4.18 6.26 -12.33
N HIS A 31 3.30 6.44 -13.33
CA HIS A 31 3.09 5.46 -14.38
C HIS A 31 3.05 6.13 -15.75
N ARG A 32 3.44 5.40 -16.81
CA ARG A 32 3.65 5.99 -18.14
C ARG A 32 2.36 6.35 -18.87
N GLN A 33 1.31 5.54 -18.68
CA GLN A 33 0.02 5.70 -19.35
C GLN A 33 -1.07 6.26 -18.42
N TYR A 34 -0.85 6.12 -17.12
CA TYR A 34 -1.75 6.63 -16.08
C TYR A 34 -0.91 7.53 -15.20
N PRO A 35 -1.37 8.74 -14.90
CA PRO A 35 -0.53 9.77 -14.31
C PRO A 35 0.06 9.32 -12.97
N HIS A 36 -0.76 8.80 -12.07
CA HIS A 36 -0.31 8.29 -10.78
C HIS A 36 -1.15 7.09 -10.30
N PHE A 37 -0.48 6.15 -9.64
CA PHE A 37 -1.12 5.15 -8.79
C PHE A 37 -0.91 5.55 -7.34
N LEU A 38 -1.99 5.67 -6.58
CA LEU A 38 -1.94 5.84 -5.14
C LEU A 38 -1.71 4.47 -4.52
N THR A 39 -0.62 4.34 -3.76
CA THR A 39 -0.26 3.10 -3.07
C THR A 39 -0.23 3.35 -1.57
N GLN A 40 -1.02 2.57 -0.85
CA GLN A 40 -1.04 2.53 0.60
C GLN A 40 -0.40 1.22 1.07
N ILE A 41 0.59 1.32 1.95
CA ILE A 41 1.29 0.19 2.55
C ILE A 41 1.08 0.25 4.06
N ILE A 42 0.36 -0.73 4.59
CA ILE A 42 0.20 -0.94 6.02
C ILE A 42 1.19 -2.03 6.43
N HIS A 43 2.14 -1.67 7.29
CA HIS A 43 3.13 -2.59 7.83
C HIS A 43 2.81 -2.88 9.29
N LEU A 44 2.57 -4.17 9.57
CA LEU A 44 2.36 -4.69 10.91
C LEU A 44 3.63 -5.43 11.33
N SER A 45 4.23 -5.01 12.43
CA SER A 45 5.39 -5.67 13.01
C SER A 45 5.12 -6.08 14.46
N SER A 46 5.40 -7.34 14.78
CA SER A 46 5.24 -7.92 16.12
C SER A 46 6.56 -8.01 16.88
N SER A 47 6.50 -8.08 18.22
CA SER A 47 7.66 -8.41 19.08
C SER A 47 8.30 -9.74 18.73
N THR A 48 7.55 -10.67 18.16
CA THR A 48 8.00 -12.01 17.78
C THR A 48 8.74 -12.04 16.43
N ALA A 49 9.19 -10.87 15.94
CA ALA A 49 9.82 -10.66 14.64
C ALA A 49 8.96 -11.07 13.43
N GLN A 50 7.66 -11.28 13.62
CA GLN A 50 6.72 -11.46 12.52
C GLN A 50 6.38 -10.11 11.90
N GLN A 51 6.46 -10.06 10.57
CA GLN A 51 6.09 -8.90 9.77
C GLN A 51 5.05 -9.32 8.74
N SER A 52 4.03 -8.48 8.58
CA SER A 52 3.05 -8.61 7.50
C SER A 52 2.81 -7.26 6.84
N LEU A 53 2.60 -7.31 5.52
CA LEU A 53 2.27 -6.14 4.72
C LEU A 53 0.87 -6.29 4.13
N PHE A 54 0.09 -5.21 4.20
CA PHE A 54 -1.08 -5.01 3.37
C PHE A 54 -0.82 -3.85 2.42
N VAL A 55 -0.94 -4.12 1.13
CA VAL A 55 -0.68 -3.16 0.06
C VAL A 55 -1.96 -2.96 -0.75
N HIS A 56 -2.43 -1.73 -0.82
CA HIS A 56 -3.52 -1.32 -1.70
C HIS A 56 -2.99 -0.35 -2.74
N CYS A 57 -3.21 -0.64 -4.02
CA CYS A 57 -2.77 0.18 -5.13
C CYS A 57 -3.96 0.47 -6.03
N THR A 58 -4.29 1.76 -6.21
CA THR A 58 -5.40 2.21 -7.08
C THR A 58 -4.93 3.32 -8.02
N SER A 59 -5.49 3.37 -9.22
CA SER A 59 -5.26 4.50 -10.12
C SER A 59 -6.03 5.73 -9.65
N ILE A 60 -5.37 6.88 -9.61
CA ILE A 60 -6.00 8.15 -9.28
C ILE A 60 -5.87 9.14 -10.45
N SER A 61 -6.81 10.08 -10.54
CA SER A 61 -6.70 11.17 -11.52
C SER A 61 -5.54 12.12 -11.17
N PRO A 62 -4.99 12.89 -12.13
CA PRO A 62 -3.99 13.93 -11.83
C PRO A 62 -4.48 14.94 -10.78
N SER A 63 -5.76 15.30 -10.83
CA SER A 63 -6.38 16.24 -9.91
C SER A 63 -6.45 15.70 -8.49
N GLN A 64 -6.77 14.42 -8.32
CA GLN A 64 -6.72 13.75 -7.01
C GLN A 64 -5.28 13.64 -6.50
N ALA A 65 -4.31 13.34 -7.37
CA ALA A 65 -2.91 13.27 -7.00
C ALA A 65 -2.38 14.62 -6.50
N HIS A 66 -2.74 15.73 -7.17
CA HIS A 66 -2.37 17.08 -6.76
C HIS A 66 -2.97 17.48 -5.40
N SER A 67 -4.20 17.04 -5.11
CA SER A 67 -4.84 17.30 -3.81
C SER A 67 -4.16 16.57 -2.65
N LEU A 68 -3.54 15.41 -2.92
CA LEU A 68 -2.86 14.58 -1.92
C LEU A 68 -1.40 14.96 -1.70
N LEU A 69 -0.77 15.66 -2.66
CA LEU A 69 0.56 16.20 -2.47
C LEU A 69 0.46 17.41 -1.54
N PRO A 70 1.29 17.50 -0.48
CA PRO A 70 1.36 18.70 0.33
C PRO A 70 1.72 19.86 -0.61
N SER A 71 0.75 20.76 -0.83
CA SER A 71 1.00 21.95 -1.63
C SER A 71 2.21 22.66 -1.02
N PRO A 72 3.24 23.04 -1.80
CA PRO A 72 4.23 23.96 -1.30
C PRO A 72 3.43 25.18 -0.83
N SER A 73 3.60 25.55 0.43
CA SER A 73 2.95 26.72 1.03
C SER A 73 3.36 27.96 0.24
N VAL A 74 2.63 28.26 -0.83
CA VAL A 74 2.66 29.55 -1.48
C VAL A 74 2.04 30.49 -0.47
N SER A 75 2.90 31.30 0.14
CA SER A 75 2.48 32.42 0.98
C SER A 75 1.52 33.27 0.15
N PRO A 76 0.32 33.61 0.66
CA PRO A 76 -0.65 34.36 -0.12
C PRO A 76 -0.13 35.79 -0.28
N SER A 77 0.54 36.06 -1.39
CA SER A 77 0.63 37.41 -1.92
C SER A 77 -0.75 37.78 -2.44
N LEU A 78 -1.41 38.63 -1.66
CA LEU A 78 -2.53 39.50 -2.00
C LEU A 78 -2.68 39.72 -3.51
N GLU A 79 -3.80 39.30 -4.12
CA GLU A 79 -4.57 40.08 -5.11
C GLU A 79 -5.84 39.33 -5.61
N THR A 80 -7.00 39.96 -5.35
CA THR A 80 -8.34 39.81 -5.96
C THR A 80 -9.20 38.54 -5.73
N PRO A 81 -10.26 38.61 -4.88
CA PRO A 81 -11.24 37.54 -4.65
C PRO A 81 -12.67 37.96 -5.05
N THR A 82 -13.17 37.58 -6.23
CA THR A 82 -14.62 37.71 -6.53
C THR A 82 -15.17 36.59 -7.42
N GLU A 83 -14.41 36.08 -8.39
CA GLU A 83 -14.97 35.12 -9.38
C GLU A 83 -15.11 33.69 -8.82
N ASP A 84 -14.19 33.25 -7.95
CA ASP A 84 -14.25 31.90 -7.36
C ASP A 84 -15.44 31.70 -6.41
N ALA A 85 -15.86 32.77 -5.72
CA ALA A 85 -16.98 32.70 -4.77
C ALA A 85 -18.32 32.50 -5.47
N GLU A 86 -18.52 33.15 -6.62
CA GLU A 86 -19.75 33.04 -7.43
C GLU A 86 -19.81 31.66 -8.13
N LEU A 87 -18.68 31.18 -8.66
CA LEU A 87 -18.58 29.85 -9.25
C LEU A 87 -18.87 28.76 -8.21
N GLN A 88 -18.35 28.92 -6.98
CA GLN A 88 -18.57 28.00 -5.87
C GLN A 88 -20.02 28.02 -5.39
N ALA A 89 -20.67 29.19 -5.35
CA ALA A 89 -22.10 29.32 -5.07
C ALA A 89 -22.97 28.68 -6.16
N ALA A 90 -22.60 28.83 -7.44
CA ALA A 90 -23.30 28.21 -8.57
C ALA A 90 -23.20 26.68 -8.55
N LEU A 91 -22.03 26.13 -8.18
CA LEU A 91 -21.83 24.68 -8.01
C LEU A 91 -22.67 24.11 -6.86
N LEU A 92 -22.74 24.84 -5.73
CA LEU A 92 -23.58 24.46 -4.58
C LEU A 92 -25.08 24.49 -4.95
N ALA A 93 -25.53 25.52 -5.69
CA ALA A 93 -26.90 25.64 -6.16
C ALA A 93 -27.28 24.57 -7.21
N ALA A 94 -26.32 24.10 -8.01
CA ALA A 94 -26.51 23.03 -8.99
C ALA A 94 -26.59 21.61 -8.37
N GLY A 95 -26.59 21.49 -7.04
CA GLY A 95 -26.66 20.20 -6.34
C GLY A 95 -25.42 19.31 -6.54
N ARG A 96 -24.36 19.85 -7.17
CA ARG A 96 -23.05 19.21 -7.24
C ARG A 96 -22.27 19.68 -6.03
N THR A 97 -22.56 19.09 -4.88
CA THR A 97 -21.56 19.08 -3.82
C THR A 97 -20.30 18.48 -4.45
N SER A 98 -19.24 19.29 -4.58
CA SER A 98 -17.89 18.77 -4.66
C SER A 98 -17.58 18.18 -3.29
N GLN A 99 -18.31 17.15 -2.92
CA GLN A 99 -17.83 16.20 -1.95
C GLN A 99 -16.59 15.64 -2.64
N PRO A 100 -15.37 15.86 -2.11
CA PRO A 100 -14.26 15.05 -2.57
C PRO A 100 -14.74 13.63 -2.33
N THR A 101 -15.03 12.90 -3.40
CA THR A 101 -15.16 11.45 -3.35
C THR A 101 -13.75 10.93 -3.09
N THR A 102 -13.25 11.19 -1.90
CA THR A 102 -12.24 10.39 -1.21
C THR A 102 -12.90 9.05 -0.91
N LEU A 103 -13.37 8.34 -1.94
CA LEU A 103 -13.71 6.93 -1.85
C LEU A 103 -12.40 6.15 -1.96
N LEU A 104 -11.52 6.39 -0.99
CA LEU A 104 -10.34 5.60 -0.67
C LEU A 104 -10.73 4.35 0.16
N GLY A 105 -11.96 3.86 -0.03
CA GLY A 105 -12.65 2.98 0.92
C GLY A 105 -13.11 1.62 0.39
N ASN A 106 -12.94 1.32 -0.90
CA ASN A 106 -13.34 0.02 -1.43
C ASN A 106 -12.11 -0.85 -1.68
N LEU A 107 -12.16 -2.11 -1.20
CA LEU A 107 -11.21 -3.13 -1.63
C LEU A 107 -11.35 -3.34 -3.14
N SER A 108 -10.22 -3.58 -3.80
CA SER A 108 -10.21 -3.67 -5.25
C SER A 108 -10.84 -4.97 -5.78
N SER A 109 -11.12 -4.96 -7.08
CA SER A 109 -11.66 -6.09 -7.83
C SER A 109 -10.65 -7.24 -8.06
N ASP A 110 -9.39 -7.09 -7.63
CA ASP A 110 -8.34 -8.12 -7.65
C ASP A 110 -7.52 -8.06 -6.35
N PHE A 111 -7.74 -9.04 -5.48
CA PHE A 111 -7.22 -9.12 -4.13
C PHE A 111 -6.67 -10.51 -3.84
N ALA A 112 -5.42 -10.57 -3.37
CA ALA A 112 -4.74 -11.83 -3.10
C ALA A 112 -3.88 -11.79 -1.83
N LEU A 113 -3.61 -12.98 -1.30
CA LEU A 113 -2.77 -13.23 -0.15
C LEU A 113 -1.65 -14.19 -0.54
N ALA A 114 -0.41 -13.75 -0.35
CA ALA A 114 0.77 -14.61 -0.43
C ALA A 114 1.34 -14.87 0.98
N ILE A 115 1.72 -16.12 1.23
CA ILE A 115 2.36 -16.55 2.47
C ILE A 115 3.66 -17.27 2.10
N SER A 116 4.76 -16.81 2.67
CA SER A 116 6.03 -17.52 2.58
C SER A 116 6.20 -18.37 3.84
N PRO A 117 6.39 -19.69 3.70
CA PRO A 117 6.69 -20.53 4.85
C PRO A 117 8.04 -20.12 5.47
N PRO A 118 8.22 -20.30 6.79
CA PRO A 118 9.47 -19.96 7.49
C PRO A 118 10.64 -20.87 7.09
N SER A 119 10.40 -21.91 6.27
CA SER A 119 11.45 -22.79 5.77
C SER A 119 12.03 -22.26 4.46
N PRO A 120 13.38 -22.13 4.34
CA PRO A 120 14.04 -21.67 3.12
C PRO A 120 13.88 -22.64 1.94
N SER A 121 13.44 -23.88 2.17
CA SER A 121 13.24 -24.89 1.13
C SER A 121 11.82 -24.89 0.53
N ALA A 122 10.92 -24.07 1.07
CA ALA A 122 9.51 -24.14 0.71
C ALA A 122 9.09 -22.90 -0.09
N PHE A 123 8.36 -23.14 -1.18
CA PHE A 123 7.92 -22.08 -2.08
C PHE A 123 6.74 -21.31 -1.47
N PRO A 124 6.66 -19.98 -1.66
CA PRO A 124 5.52 -19.21 -1.22
C PRO A 124 4.25 -19.68 -1.93
N SER A 125 3.20 -19.85 -1.14
CA SER A 125 1.86 -20.10 -1.65
C SER A 125 1.14 -18.78 -1.80
N SER A 126 0.25 -18.69 -2.79
CA SER A 126 -0.57 -17.50 -2.98
C SER A 126 -1.97 -17.88 -3.41
N THR A 127 -2.94 -17.21 -2.81
CA THR A 127 -4.37 -17.45 -2.98
C THR A 127 -5.05 -16.16 -3.36
N SER A 128 -5.81 -16.20 -4.45
CA SER A 128 -6.73 -15.11 -4.79
C SER A 128 -7.90 -15.13 -3.80
N ILE A 129 -8.10 -14.03 -3.07
CA ILE A 129 -9.24 -13.85 -2.16
C ILE A 129 -10.46 -13.38 -2.96
N HIS A 130 -10.24 -12.46 -3.89
CA HIS A 130 -11.28 -11.96 -4.78
C HIS A 130 -10.66 -11.64 -6.13
N SER A 131 -11.28 -12.07 -7.22
CA SER A 131 -10.88 -11.68 -8.56
C SER A 131 -12.12 -11.62 -9.44
N SER A 132 -12.36 -10.45 -10.02
CA SER A 132 -13.40 -10.23 -11.03
C SER A 132 -13.05 -10.83 -12.40
N SER A 133 -11.79 -11.27 -12.59
CA SER A 133 -11.27 -11.83 -13.83
C SER A 133 -10.78 -13.27 -13.64
N ASN A 134 -10.69 -14.03 -14.74
CA ASN A 134 -10.11 -15.39 -14.73
C ASN A 134 -8.60 -15.41 -14.46
N ILE A 135 -7.95 -14.25 -14.58
CA ILE A 135 -6.53 -14.05 -14.29
C ILE A 135 -6.44 -13.09 -13.11
N SER A 136 -5.92 -13.56 -11.97
CA SER A 136 -5.62 -12.69 -10.83
C SER A 136 -4.16 -12.20 -10.95
N LEU A 137 -4.01 -10.93 -11.32
CA LEU A 137 -2.71 -10.26 -11.34
C LEU A 137 -2.18 -10.10 -9.91
N ALA A 138 -3.06 -9.76 -8.97
CA ALA A 138 -2.71 -9.63 -7.56
C ALA A 138 -2.10 -10.92 -7.03
N ASN A 139 -2.66 -12.08 -7.37
CA ASN A 139 -2.13 -13.38 -6.95
C ASN A 139 -0.73 -13.68 -7.52
N SER A 140 -0.51 -13.31 -8.78
CA SER A 140 0.78 -13.49 -9.45
C SER A 140 1.86 -12.55 -8.90
N MET A 141 1.51 -11.27 -8.70
CA MET A 141 2.40 -10.23 -8.19
C MET A 141 2.71 -10.41 -6.70
N SER A 142 1.70 -10.70 -5.87
CA SER A 142 1.89 -10.92 -4.43
C SER A 142 2.87 -12.06 -4.18
N LYS A 143 2.75 -13.17 -4.92
CA LYS A 143 3.67 -14.30 -4.82
C LYS A 143 5.11 -13.92 -5.16
N ARG A 144 5.33 -13.19 -6.27
CA ARG A 144 6.68 -12.76 -6.69
C ARG A 144 7.30 -11.76 -5.73
N ILE A 145 6.52 -10.79 -5.26
CA ILE A 145 6.98 -9.78 -4.31
C ILE A 145 7.31 -10.42 -2.96
N ALA A 146 6.41 -11.28 -2.44
CA ALA A 146 6.63 -11.98 -1.18
C ALA A 146 7.87 -12.89 -1.24
N LEU A 147 8.06 -13.62 -2.35
CA LEU A 147 9.26 -14.41 -2.58
C LEU A 147 10.53 -13.53 -2.57
N LYS A 148 10.49 -12.42 -3.31
CA LYS A 148 11.67 -11.58 -3.54
C LYS A 148 12.12 -10.81 -2.30
N LEU A 149 11.16 -10.42 -1.46
CA LEU A 149 11.39 -9.71 -0.20
C LEU A 149 11.40 -10.64 1.03
N SER A 150 11.25 -11.95 0.82
CA SER A 150 11.16 -12.97 1.87
C SER A 150 10.10 -12.63 2.94
N LEU A 151 8.96 -12.11 2.50
CA LEU A 151 7.87 -11.69 3.38
C LEU A 151 7.10 -12.90 3.91
N PRO A 152 6.91 -13.03 5.23
CA PRO A 152 6.07 -14.08 5.80
C PRO A 152 4.64 -14.02 5.27
N GLN A 153 4.10 -12.80 5.14
CA GLN A 153 2.74 -12.57 4.68
C GLN A 153 2.62 -11.25 3.90
N LEU A 154 1.98 -11.30 2.74
CA LEU A 154 1.67 -10.14 1.91
C LEU A 154 0.23 -10.22 1.40
N LEU A 155 -0.59 -9.25 1.76
CA LEU A 155 -1.90 -8.99 1.17
C LEU A 155 -1.75 -7.90 0.11
N LEU A 156 -2.23 -8.16 -1.10
CA LEU A 156 -2.12 -7.23 -2.22
C LEU A 156 -3.50 -7.02 -2.85
N SER A 157 -3.99 -5.78 -2.80
CA SER A 157 -5.19 -5.31 -3.47
C SER A 157 -4.79 -4.38 -4.62
N LEU A 158 -5.15 -4.76 -5.84
CA LEU A 158 -4.87 -4.02 -7.07
C LEU A 158 -6.16 -3.54 -7.71
N ASP A 159 -6.33 -2.23 -7.79
CA ASP A 159 -7.39 -1.57 -8.55
C ASP A 159 -6.77 -0.93 -9.79
N ILE A 160 -6.60 -1.76 -10.83
CA ILE A 160 -5.93 -1.38 -12.07
C ILE A 160 -7.00 -1.11 -13.14
N PRO A 161 -6.90 0.00 -13.88
CA PRO A 161 -7.80 0.31 -14.99
C PRO A 161 -7.92 -0.84 -16.01
N PRO A 162 -9.13 -1.19 -16.46
CA PRO A 162 -9.35 -2.30 -17.39
C PRO A 162 -8.55 -2.21 -18.70
N ALA A 163 -8.20 -0.99 -19.15
CA ALA A 163 -7.41 -0.78 -20.35
C ALA A 163 -5.97 -1.32 -20.26
N LEU A 164 -5.43 -1.53 -19.05
CA LEU A 164 -4.13 -2.16 -18.83
C LEU A 164 -4.22 -3.68 -18.71
N LEU A 165 -5.40 -4.18 -18.34
CA LEU A 165 -5.60 -5.60 -18.04
C LEU A 165 -5.62 -6.43 -19.34
N PRO A 166 -5.12 -7.67 -19.30
CA PRO A 166 -5.27 -8.60 -20.41
C PRO A 166 -6.75 -8.96 -20.60
N SER A 167 -7.30 -8.71 -21.79
CA SER A 167 -8.65 -9.14 -22.17
C SER A 167 -8.62 -10.53 -22.80
N ALA A 168 -9.60 -11.37 -22.47
CA ALA A 168 -9.72 -12.70 -23.09
C ALA A 168 -9.87 -12.57 -24.61
N GLY A 169 -8.99 -13.26 -25.36
CA GLY A 169 -9.02 -13.25 -26.82
C GLY A 169 -8.33 -12.05 -27.49
N GLN A 170 -7.75 -11.11 -26.74
CA GLN A 170 -6.92 -10.05 -27.30
C GLN A 170 -5.45 -10.20 -26.88
N LEU A 171 -4.54 -9.99 -27.83
CA LEU A 171 -3.11 -9.92 -27.53
C LEU A 171 -2.85 -8.63 -26.75
N GLN A 172 -2.24 -8.77 -25.57
CA GLN A 172 -1.83 -7.63 -24.78
C GLN A 172 -0.73 -6.86 -25.52
N SER A 173 -0.85 -5.53 -25.56
CA SER A 173 0.19 -4.71 -26.15
C SER A 173 1.49 -4.83 -25.34
N SER A 174 2.64 -4.81 -26.03
CA SER A 174 3.96 -4.82 -25.38
C SER A 174 4.13 -3.63 -24.41
N ALA A 175 3.55 -2.48 -24.75
CA ALA A 175 3.56 -1.29 -23.92
C ALA A 175 2.82 -1.52 -22.58
N ASN A 176 1.62 -2.10 -22.60
CA ASN A 176 0.83 -2.36 -21.38
C ASN A 176 1.51 -3.42 -20.51
N SER A 177 2.08 -4.46 -21.14
CA SER A 177 2.83 -5.50 -20.43
C SER A 177 4.05 -4.91 -19.70
N THR A 178 4.79 -4.04 -20.38
CA THR A 178 5.94 -3.32 -19.79
C THR A 178 5.50 -2.39 -18.66
N ALA A 179 4.34 -1.75 -18.81
CA ALA A 179 3.80 -0.83 -17.82
C ALA A 179 3.40 -1.57 -16.52
N LEU A 180 2.76 -2.75 -16.63
CA LEU A 180 2.44 -3.60 -15.48
C LEU A 180 3.70 -4.13 -14.78
N LEU A 181 4.73 -4.53 -15.51
CA LEU A 181 6.02 -4.92 -14.93
C LEU A 181 6.70 -3.75 -14.20
N GLY A 182 6.58 -2.54 -14.76
CA GLY A 182 7.05 -1.31 -14.13
C GLY A 182 6.31 -1.02 -12.81
N LEU A 183 4.99 -1.20 -12.80
CA LEU A 183 4.16 -1.06 -11.60
C LEU A 183 4.53 -2.09 -10.53
N GLU A 184 4.67 -3.37 -10.90
CA GLU A 184 5.12 -4.42 -9.98
C GLU A 184 6.47 -4.10 -9.36
N LYS A 185 7.44 -3.67 -10.18
CA LYS A 185 8.76 -3.24 -9.72
C LYS A 185 8.62 -2.09 -8.70
N ALA A 186 7.83 -1.08 -9.02
CA ALA A 186 7.66 0.08 -8.15
C ALA A 186 6.99 -0.29 -6.82
N ILE A 187 5.95 -1.14 -6.83
CA ILE A 187 5.31 -1.64 -5.60
C ILE A 187 6.32 -2.40 -4.75
N ARG A 188 7.10 -3.30 -5.37
CA ARG A 188 8.14 -4.05 -4.66
C ARG A 188 9.19 -3.14 -4.04
N ASP A 189 9.68 -2.17 -4.80
CA ASP A 189 10.71 -1.24 -4.34
C ASP A 189 10.16 -0.36 -3.20
N ALA A 190 8.88 0.04 -3.25
CA ALA A 190 8.20 0.73 -2.16
C ALA A 190 8.08 -0.14 -0.90
N CYS A 191 7.66 -1.41 -1.03
CA CYS A 191 7.65 -2.35 0.08
C CYS A 191 9.04 -2.53 0.70
N ALA A 192 10.08 -2.68 -0.11
CA ALA A 192 11.45 -2.81 0.37
C ALA A 192 11.89 -1.56 1.17
N SER A 193 11.53 -0.37 0.69
CA SER A 193 11.79 0.89 1.40
C SER A 193 11.06 0.95 2.75
N THR A 194 9.81 0.50 2.82
CA THR A 194 9.03 0.45 4.08
C THR A 194 9.61 -0.53 5.10
N LEU A 195 10.20 -1.63 4.64
CA LEU A 195 10.83 -2.64 5.49
C LEU A 195 12.22 -2.22 5.96
N SER A 196 12.89 -1.32 5.24
CA SER A 196 14.22 -0.83 5.65
C SER A 196 14.11 0.05 6.89
N PRO A 197 14.98 -0.15 7.91
CA PRO A 197 14.96 0.67 9.11
C PRO A 197 15.28 2.14 8.74
N PRO A 198 14.62 3.13 9.35
CA PRO A 198 14.98 4.52 9.14
C PRO A 198 16.44 4.70 9.59
N HIS A 199 17.29 5.16 8.68
CA HIS A 199 18.65 5.59 9.01
C HIS A 199 18.53 6.66 10.10
N THR A 200 19.00 6.33 11.30
CA THR A 200 19.16 7.27 12.42
C THR A 200 20.58 7.83 12.38
#